data_AF-A0A2E6YJU2-F1
#
_entry.id   AF-A0A2E6YJU2-F1
#
_cell.length_a   1.000
_cell.length_b   1.000
_cell.length_c   1.000
_cell.angle_alpha   90.00
_cell.angle_beta   90.00
_cell.angle_gamma   90.00
#
_symmetry.space_group_name_H-M   'P 1'
#
loop_
_entity.id
_entity.type
_entity.pdbx_description
1 polymer ?
#
loop_
_entity_poly.entity_id
_entity_poly.type
_entity_poly.pdbx_seq_one_letter_code
_entity_poly.pdbx_strand_id
1 'polypeptide(L)'
;MLIKNKLSILSTFICFILLSCNDSNEIVLSTPNIELSPNIKIINSSHYQTSGIEKWVNLAESKMKSRKSRIFAFIYPVGKLKEPEKRIRSDYADGVFREHEVLLSQDEIESILNEIELWFQGDPCLSSKRKKQALFDYRTWLEKGADASTMHSLCPKTRIVMMAIPERMRDHEPLENFQNFLLHEFYHAFQQDLEMEGECLRKQEDSENRNSVWLTEGGAHYFATWLVAEIHAKTNYLSQILDIAYHSFERNGEQIYDAEPDKWGAAAMSLMIKHGMLTEESILDGSLFHNCARELEFDHNSPKIQHIKNSWHLIEQSGNIYQFKSEALAK
;
A
#
# COMPACT_ATOMS: atom_id res chain seq x y z
N MET A 1 -18.68 -1.64 -78.88
CA MET A 1 -17.21 -1.47 -78.92
C MET A 1 -16.69 -1.70 -77.50
N LEU A 2 -16.40 -2.95 -77.15
CA LEU A 2 -15.02 -3.47 -77.00
C LEU A 2 -14.24 -2.66 -75.95
N ILE A 3 -14.12 -3.08 -74.68
CA ILE A 3 -13.36 -4.20 -74.07
C ILE A 3 -12.34 -3.63 -73.05
N LYS A 4 -12.09 -4.43 -71.99
CA LYS A 4 -10.97 -4.49 -71.01
C LYS A 4 -11.07 -3.61 -69.75
N ASN A 5 -11.37 -4.16 -68.56
CA ASN A 5 -10.64 -5.09 -67.66
C ASN A 5 -9.33 -4.57 -67.06
N LYS A 6 -9.30 -4.48 -65.73
CA LYS A 6 -8.26 -4.89 -64.74
C LYS A 6 -8.72 -4.34 -63.36
N LEU A 7 -9.36 -5.09 -62.47
CA LEU A 7 -8.89 -6.15 -61.56
C LEU A 7 -7.76 -5.74 -60.59
N SER A 8 -8.14 -5.58 -59.31
CA SER A 8 -7.52 -5.97 -58.02
C SER A 8 -6.04 -5.66 -57.73
N ILE A 9 -5.74 -5.19 -56.51
CA ILE A 9 -4.92 -5.93 -55.52
C ILE A 9 -5.25 -5.41 -54.11
N LEU A 10 -5.98 -6.26 -53.39
CA LEU A 10 -6.08 -6.33 -51.94
C LEU A 10 -4.73 -6.85 -51.43
N SER A 11 -4.02 -6.09 -50.59
CA SER A 11 -2.76 -6.54 -49.99
C SER A 11 -3.04 -7.49 -48.83
N THR A 12 -3.47 -8.70 -49.15
CA THR A 12 -3.50 -9.83 -48.22
C THR A 12 -2.08 -10.35 -48.08
N PHE A 13 -1.49 -10.24 -46.89
CA PHE A 13 -0.21 -10.87 -46.57
C PHE A 13 -0.39 -12.39 -46.63
N ILE A 14 0.02 -13.00 -47.74
CA ILE A 14 0.11 -14.45 -47.89
C ILE A 14 1.40 -14.88 -47.18
N CYS A 15 1.24 -15.53 -46.03
CA CYS A 15 2.35 -16.23 -45.38
C CYS A 15 2.68 -17.46 -46.24
N PHE A 16 3.88 -17.50 -46.81
CA PHE A 16 4.40 -18.66 -47.51
C PHE A 16 4.58 -19.81 -46.51
N ILE A 17 3.73 -20.83 -46.60
CA ILE A 17 4.01 -22.13 -46.00
C ILE A 17 4.90 -22.89 -46.98
N LEU A 18 6.21 -22.88 -46.72
CA LEU A 18 7.11 -23.90 -47.25
C LEU A 18 7.05 -25.09 -46.30
N LEU A 19 6.36 -26.14 -46.75
CA LEU A 19 6.41 -27.46 -46.12
C LEU A 19 7.74 -28.13 -46.50
N SER A 20 8.69 -28.15 -45.55
CA SER A 20 9.74 -29.15 -45.52
C SER A 20 9.51 -30.04 -44.29
N CYS A 21 9.06 -31.27 -44.51
CA CYS A 21 9.07 -32.31 -43.49
C CYS A 21 10.50 -32.83 -43.33
N ASN A 22 11.17 -32.54 -42.21
CA ASN A 22 11.69 -33.56 -41.28
C ASN A 22 12.32 -32.92 -40.05
N ASP A 23 12.24 -33.67 -38.96
CA ASP A 23 12.84 -33.48 -37.65
C ASP A 23 12.08 -32.58 -36.66
N SER A 24 11.59 -33.28 -35.65
CA SER A 24 10.96 -32.82 -34.41
C SER A 24 11.77 -31.71 -33.74
N ASN A 25 11.39 -30.47 -34.02
CA ASN A 25 11.68 -29.33 -33.18
C ASN A 25 10.35 -28.77 -32.71
N GLU A 26 10.07 -28.91 -31.41
CA GLU A 26 9.03 -28.13 -30.75
C GLU A 26 9.25 -26.66 -31.11
N ILE A 27 8.27 -26.07 -31.79
CA ILE A 27 8.18 -24.62 -31.91
C ILE A 27 7.84 -24.13 -30.50
N VAL A 28 8.88 -23.83 -29.72
CA VAL A 28 8.73 -23.02 -28.51
C VAL A 28 8.34 -21.63 -29.00
N LEU A 29 7.03 -21.39 -29.10
CA LEU A 29 6.51 -20.02 -29.15
C LEU A 29 6.96 -19.37 -27.84
N SER A 30 8.03 -18.58 -27.91
CA SER A 30 8.35 -17.66 -26.83
C SER A 30 7.16 -16.72 -26.70
N THR A 31 6.39 -16.92 -25.65
CA THR A 31 5.41 -15.92 -25.22
C THR A 31 6.17 -14.61 -25.07
N PRO A 32 5.77 -13.52 -25.75
CA PRO A 32 6.40 -12.23 -25.53
C PRO A 32 6.31 -11.96 -24.04
N ASN A 33 7.47 -11.75 -23.41
CA ASN A 33 7.54 -11.43 -22.00
C ASN A 33 6.94 -10.03 -21.88
N ILE A 34 5.65 -9.94 -21.54
CA ILE A 34 4.96 -8.66 -21.35
C ILE A 34 5.57 -8.06 -20.08
N GLU A 35 6.58 -7.21 -20.27
CA GLU A 35 7.14 -6.44 -19.17
C GLU A 35 6.14 -5.35 -18.80
N LEU A 36 5.38 -5.60 -17.73
CA LEU A 36 4.45 -4.63 -17.19
C LEU A 36 5.24 -3.47 -16.57
N SER A 37 5.15 -2.31 -17.20
CA SER A 37 5.74 -1.08 -16.67
C SER A 37 5.06 -0.70 -15.33
N PRO A 38 5.81 -0.22 -14.33
CA PRO A 38 5.22 0.35 -13.13
C PRO A 38 4.30 1.51 -13.51
N ASN A 39 2.99 1.38 -13.31
CA ASN A 39 2.02 2.47 -13.43
C ASN A 39 1.06 2.47 -12.23
N ILE A 40 0.32 3.55 -12.06
CA ILE A 40 -0.70 3.71 -11.02
C ILE A 40 -2.04 3.97 -11.72
N LYS A 41 -3.07 3.22 -11.33
CA LYS A 41 -4.46 3.43 -11.76
C LYS A 41 -5.34 3.63 -10.54
N ILE A 42 -6.20 4.64 -10.57
CA ILE A 42 -7.07 5.00 -9.44
C ILE A 42 -8.52 5.01 -9.92
N ILE A 43 -9.38 4.27 -9.24
CA ILE A 43 -10.83 4.36 -9.35
C ILE A 43 -11.36 5.07 -8.10
N ASN A 44 -11.79 6.31 -8.26
CA ASN A 44 -12.28 7.13 -7.16
C ASN A 44 -13.81 7.25 -7.23
N SER A 45 -14.49 6.63 -6.26
CA SER A 45 -15.93 6.75 -6.04
C SER A 45 -16.26 7.62 -4.83
N SER A 46 -15.25 8.25 -4.22
CA SER A 46 -15.44 9.16 -3.08
C SER A 46 -15.83 10.58 -3.55
N HIS A 47 -16.24 11.41 -2.60
CA HIS A 47 -16.54 12.82 -2.84
C HIS A 47 -15.29 13.71 -3.09
N TYR A 48 -14.08 13.22 -2.81
CA TYR A 48 -12.85 13.97 -3.02
C TYR A 48 -12.54 14.09 -4.52
N GLN A 49 -11.96 15.21 -4.95
CA GLN A 49 -11.62 15.41 -6.36
C GLN A 49 -10.52 14.45 -6.82
N THR A 50 -10.77 13.70 -7.89
CA THR A 50 -9.79 12.74 -8.45
C THR A 50 -8.47 13.41 -8.82
N SER A 51 -8.49 14.61 -9.38
CA SER A 51 -7.27 15.36 -9.72
C SER A 51 -6.42 15.72 -8.49
N GLY A 52 -7.05 15.92 -7.32
CA GLY A 52 -6.36 16.13 -6.05
C GLY A 52 -5.65 14.85 -5.60
N ILE A 53 -6.38 13.73 -5.61
CA ILE A 53 -5.86 12.39 -5.28
C ILE A 53 -4.67 12.04 -6.17
N GLU A 54 -4.82 12.16 -7.49
CA GLU A 54 -3.75 11.90 -8.46
C GLU A 54 -2.54 12.81 -8.22
N LYS A 55 -2.75 14.10 -7.93
CA LYS A 55 -1.66 15.02 -7.62
C LYS A 55 -0.88 14.59 -6.38
N TRP A 56 -1.56 14.21 -5.30
CA TRP A 56 -0.90 13.79 -4.05
C TRP A 56 -0.20 12.44 -4.21
N VAL A 57 -0.80 11.48 -4.90
CA VAL A 57 -0.21 10.17 -5.19
C VAL A 57 1.01 10.30 -6.10
N ASN A 58 0.94 11.13 -7.15
CA ASN A 58 2.08 11.39 -8.04
C ASN A 58 3.22 12.09 -7.29
N LEU A 59 2.89 13.00 -6.37
CA LEU A 59 3.89 13.61 -5.50
C LEU A 59 4.55 12.55 -4.60
N ALA A 60 3.77 11.67 -3.99
CA ALA A 60 4.28 10.59 -3.16
C ALA A 60 5.20 9.64 -3.94
N GLU A 61 4.76 9.22 -5.14
CA GLU A 61 5.56 8.40 -6.05
C GLU A 61 6.88 9.10 -6.40
N SER A 62 6.86 10.41 -6.67
CA SER A 62 8.07 11.16 -7.04
C SER A 62 9.15 11.20 -5.96
N LYS A 63 8.79 10.89 -4.70
CA LYS A 63 9.75 10.79 -3.59
C LYS A 63 10.46 9.44 -3.56
N MET A 64 9.85 8.40 -4.14
CA MET A 64 10.39 7.04 -4.06
C MET A 64 11.69 6.93 -4.87
N LYS A 65 12.72 6.37 -4.24
CA LYS A 65 14.01 6.06 -4.90
C LYS A 65 13.83 5.20 -6.13
N SER A 66 12.90 4.26 -6.05
CA SER A 66 12.47 3.42 -7.17
C SER A 66 11.12 2.79 -6.88
N ARG A 67 10.40 2.39 -7.94
CA ARG A 67 9.19 1.56 -7.84
C ARG A 67 9.25 0.41 -8.83
N LYS A 68 8.79 -0.76 -8.40
CA LYS A 68 8.74 -1.98 -9.24
C LYS A 68 7.33 -2.48 -9.50
N SER A 69 6.43 -2.29 -8.53
CA SER A 69 5.05 -2.73 -8.58
C SER A 69 4.21 -1.78 -9.41
N ARG A 70 3.30 -2.30 -10.22
CA ARG A 70 2.13 -1.54 -10.65
C ARG A 70 1.07 -1.54 -9.54
N ILE A 71 0.32 -0.45 -9.44
CA ILE A 71 -0.61 -0.20 -8.34
C ILE A 71 -1.99 0.10 -8.92
N PHE A 72 -3.00 -0.64 -8.49
CA PHE A 72 -4.40 -0.28 -8.74
C PHE A 72 -5.02 0.09 -7.40
N ALA A 73 -5.60 1.28 -7.31
CA ALA A 73 -6.29 1.75 -6.12
C ALA A 73 -7.77 1.91 -6.42
N PHE A 74 -8.63 1.48 -5.50
CA PHE A 74 -10.04 1.85 -5.51
C PHE A 74 -10.45 2.45 -4.16
N ILE A 75 -11.06 3.63 -4.24
CA ILE A 75 -11.45 4.45 -3.11
C ILE A 75 -12.97 4.57 -3.16
N TYR A 76 -13.65 4.20 -2.08
CA TYR A 76 -15.12 4.14 -2.06
C TYR A 76 -15.69 4.62 -0.73
N PRO A 77 -16.87 5.25 -0.71
CA PRO A 77 -17.50 5.68 0.52
C PRO A 77 -18.26 4.52 1.19
N VAL A 78 -18.27 4.53 2.53
CA VAL A 78 -19.16 3.67 3.33
C VAL A 78 -20.01 4.52 4.27
N GLY A 79 -21.21 4.04 4.60
CA GLY A 79 -22.12 4.72 5.51
C GLY A 79 -21.85 4.37 6.97
N LYS A 80 -22.90 4.32 7.77
CA LYS A 80 -22.77 4.03 9.21
C LYS A 80 -22.31 2.60 9.45
N LEU A 81 -21.57 2.41 10.55
CA LEU A 81 -21.26 1.08 11.06
C LEU A 81 -22.57 0.33 11.33
N LYS A 82 -22.69 -0.91 10.87
CA LYS A 82 -23.88 -1.72 11.15
C LYS A 82 -23.85 -2.21 12.59
N GLU A 83 -24.99 -2.08 13.26
CA GLU A 83 -25.20 -2.55 14.63
C GLU A 83 -26.12 -3.79 14.68
N PRO A 84 -25.81 -4.83 15.47
CA PRO A 84 -24.55 -5.00 16.20
C PRO A 84 -23.35 -5.14 15.25
N GLU A 85 -22.16 -4.73 15.69
CA GLU A 85 -20.92 -4.84 14.90
C GLU A 85 -20.75 -6.26 14.31
N LYS A 86 -20.53 -6.32 13.00
CA LYS A 86 -20.22 -7.57 12.28
C LYS A 86 -18.87 -7.44 11.60
N ARG A 87 -18.07 -8.51 11.68
CA ARG A 87 -16.81 -8.63 10.97
C ARG A 87 -16.98 -9.38 9.66
N ILE A 88 -16.32 -8.90 8.61
CA ILE A 88 -16.39 -9.49 7.27
C ILE A 88 -15.43 -10.67 7.18
N ARG A 89 -15.94 -11.79 6.68
CA ARG A 89 -15.14 -12.99 6.41
C ARG A 89 -14.62 -12.91 4.97
N SER A 90 -13.34 -13.16 4.79
CA SER A 90 -12.65 -13.13 3.49
C SER A 90 -11.37 -13.94 3.59
N ASP A 91 -10.76 -14.33 2.46
CA ASP A 91 -9.56 -15.13 2.50
C ASP A 91 -8.31 -14.32 2.89
N TYR A 92 -8.20 -13.08 2.41
CA TYR A 92 -7.05 -12.23 2.70
C TYR A 92 -7.09 -11.57 4.09
N ALA A 93 -8.24 -11.07 4.52
CA ALA A 93 -8.39 -10.25 5.72
C ALA A 93 -9.57 -10.73 6.59
N ASP A 94 -9.56 -12.02 6.93
CA ASP A 94 -10.64 -12.68 7.64
C ASP A 94 -10.93 -12.05 9.01
N GLY A 95 -12.11 -11.47 9.17
CA GLY A 95 -12.54 -10.88 10.43
C GLY A 95 -11.89 -9.53 10.77
N VAL A 96 -11.10 -8.95 9.87
CA VAL A 96 -10.40 -7.68 10.10
C VAL A 96 -11.38 -6.51 9.93
N PHE A 97 -12.03 -6.42 8.78
CA PHE A 97 -12.93 -5.31 8.46
C PHE A 97 -14.32 -5.48 9.07
N ARG A 98 -14.96 -4.36 9.39
CA ARG A 98 -16.33 -4.26 9.88
C ARG A 98 -17.30 -3.96 8.75
N GLU A 99 -18.54 -4.42 8.92
CA GLU A 99 -19.62 -4.14 7.97
C GLU A 99 -20.23 -2.75 8.23
N HIS A 100 -20.22 -1.91 7.21
CA HIS A 100 -20.95 -0.64 7.16
C HIS A 100 -22.14 -0.73 6.19
N GLU A 101 -22.94 0.33 6.17
CA GLU A 101 -23.90 0.59 5.10
C GLU A 101 -23.16 0.75 3.76
N VAL A 102 -23.68 0.06 2.74
CA VAL A 102 -23.17 0.14 1.38
C VAL A 102 -23.76 1.38 0.72
N LEU A 103 -22.91 2.27 0.22
CA LEU A 103 -23.33 3.50 -0.46
C LEU A 103 -23.17 3.42 -1.99
N LEU A 104 -22.37 2.47 -2.48
CA LEU A 104 -22.26 2.20 -3.90
C LEU A 104 -23.51 1.44 -4.39
N SER A 105 -23.96 1.76 -5.59
CA SER A 105 -24.89 0.93 -6.34
C SER A 105 -24.23 -0.36 -6.84
N GLN A 106 -25.02 -1.37 -7.19
CA GLN A 106 -24.48 -2.61 -7.75
C GLN A 106 -23.70 -2.34 -9.04
N ASP A 107 -24.16 -1.43 -9.90
CA ASP A 107 -23.48 -1.09 -11.16
C ASP A 107 -22.10 -0.46 -10.91
N GLU A 108 -21.97 0.37 -9.87
CA GLU A 108 -20.67 0.92 -9.47
C GLU A 108 -19.73 -0.18 -8.93
N ILE A 109 -20.25 -1.12 -8.13
CA ILE A 109 -19.48 -2.27 -7.65
C ILE A 109 -18.99 -3.12 -8.82
N GLU A 110 -19.86 -3.47 -9.77
CA GLU A 110 -19.47 -4.23 -10.96
C GLU A 110 -18.46 -3.46 -11.81
N SER A 111 -18.61 -2.14 -11.96
CA SER A 111 -17.65 -1.32 -12.68
C SER A 111 -16.26 -1.37 -12.05
N ILE A 112 -16.15 -1.26 -10.71
CA ILE A 112 -14.87 -1.38 -10.01
C ILE A 112 -14.25 -2.78 -10.24
N LEU A 113 -15.04 -3.84 -10.06
CA LEU A 113 -14.56 -5.22 -10.20
C LEU A 113 -14.11 -5.54 -11.64
N ASN A 114 -14.83 -5.03 -12.65
CA ASN A 114 -14.45 -5.16 -14.05
C ASN A 114 -13.11 -4.45 -14.33
N GLU A 115 -12.90 -3.26 -13.78
CA GLU A 115 -11.64 -2.54 -13.93
C GLU A 115 -10.45 -3.27 -13.25
N ILE A 116 -10.70 -3.95 -12.12
CA ILE A 116 -9.71 -4.81 -11.46
C ILE A 116 -9.43 -6.07 -12.29
N GLU A 117 -10.46 -6.70 -12.84
CA GLU A 117 -10.30 -7.87 -13.70
C GLU A 117 -9.47 -7.52 -14.95
N LEU A 118 -9.79 -6.40 -15.61
CA LEU A 118 -9.02 -5.85 -16.72
C LEU A 118 -7.57 -5.55 -16.29
N TRP A 119 -7.37 -5.00 -15.09
CA TRP A 119 -6.04 -4.79 -14.55
C TRP A 119 -5.27 -6.12 -14.46
N PHE A 120 -5.89 -7.20 -14.00
CA PHE A 120 -5.24 -8.53 -13.91
C PHE A 120 -4.96 -9.21 -15.24
N GLN A 121 -5.52 -8.75 -16.36
CA GLN A 121 -5.28 -9.36 -17.67
C GLN A 121 -3.82 -9.23 -18.09
N GLY A 122 -3.29 -10.29 -18.69
CA GLY A 122 -1.91 -10.34 -19.17
C GLY A 122 -0.82 -10.31 -18.10
N ASP A 123 -1.18 -10.25 -16.81
CA ASP A 123 -0.21 -10.24 -15.72
C ASP A 123 0.38 -11.63 -15.49
N PRO A 124 1.68 -11.84 -15.80
CA PRO A 124 2.30 -13.16 -15.72
C PRO A 124 2.61 -13.59 -14.28
N CYS A 125 2.64 -12.67 -13.32
CA CYS A 125 2.90 -13.03 -11.91
C CYS A 125 1.63 -13.55 -11.20
N LEU A 126 0.45 -13.36 -11.79
CA LEU A 126 -0.82 -13.70 -11.17
C LEU A 126 -1.39 -15.00 -11.75
N SER A 127 -1.46 -16.04 -10.92
CA SER A 127 -2.17 -17.27 -11.28
C SER A 127 -3.69 -17.05 -11.35
N SER A 128 -4.37 -17.84 -12.17
CA SER A 128 -5.84 -17.80 -12.27
C SER A 128 -6.54 -18.03 -10.92
N LYS A 129 -5.94 -18.84 -10.02
CA LYS A 129 -6.46 -19.06 -8.67
C LYS A 129 -6.36 -17.78 -7.83
N ARG A 130 -5.19 -17.13 -7.83
CA ARG A 130 -4.96 -15.88 -7.06
C ARG A 130 -5.87 -14.76 -7.55
N LYS A 131 -6.08 -14.63 -8.87
CA LYS A 131 -7.03 -13.65 -9.46
C LYS A 131 -8.45 -13.86 -8.96
N LYS A 132 -8.96 -15.10 -9.04
CA LYS A 132 -10.31 -15.44 -8.60
C LYS A 132 -10.52 -15.18 -7.10
N GLN A 133 -9.53 -15.54 -6.29
CA GLN A 133 -9.56 -15.33 -4.85
C GLN A 133 -9.62 -13.85 -4.49
N ALA A 134 -8.72 -13.04 -5.08
CA ALA A 134 -8.70 -11.60 -4.87
C ALA A 134 -10.02 -10.94 -5.29
N LEU A 135 -10.55 -11.27 -6.48
CA LEU A 135 -11.83 -10.74 -6.94
C LEU A 135 -13.01 -11.13 -6.03
N PHE A 136 -12.99 -12.33 -5.47
CA PHE A 136 -14.00 -12.78 -4.52
C PHE A 136 -13.95 -11.96 -3.22
N ASP A 137 -12.76 -11.74 -2.67
CA ASP A 137 -12.57 -10.92 -1.47
C ASP A 137 -13.03 -9.48 -1.73
N TYR A 138 -12.61 -8.88 -2.84
CA TYR A 138 -12.93 -7.49 -3.18
C TYR A 138 -14.43 -7.29 -3.40
N ARG A 139 -15.09 -8.24 -4.08
CA ARG A 139 -16.55 -8.25 -4.22
C ARG A 139 -17.21 -8.31 -2.85
N THR A 140 -16.78 -9.25 -2.02
CA THR A 140 -17.33 -9.42 -0.65
C THR A 140 -17.21 -8.15 0.16
N TRP A 141 -16.08 -7.44 0.07
CA TRP A 141 -15.86 -6.18 0.78
C TRP A 141 -16.74 -5.05 0.26
N LEU A 142 -16.84 -4.88 -1.07
CA LEU A 142 -17.68 -3.85 -1.68
C LEU A 142 -19.17 -4.09 -1.41
N GLU A 143 -19.66 -5.32 -1.57
CA GLU A 143 -21.08 -5.68 -1.37
C GLU A 143 -21.50 -5.65 0.11
N LYS A 144 -20.54 -5.72 1.05
CA LYS A 144 -20.82 -5.64 2.49
C LYS A 144 -20.51 -4.29 3.11
N GLY A 145 -19.87 -3.38 2.36
CA GLY A 145 -19.44 -2.09 2.86
C GLY A 145 -18.31 -2.22 3.87
N ALA A 146 -17.25 -2.95 3.54
CA ALA A 146 -16.08 -3.07 4.40
C ALA A 146 -15.43 -1.72 4.66
N ASP A 147 -15.01 -1.44 5.90
CA ASP A 147 -14.11 -0.33 6.25
C ASP A 147 -12.64 -0.63 5.86
N ALA A 148 -12.42 -1.12 4.64
CA ALA A 148 -11.11 -1.54 4.17
C ALA A 148 -10.10 -0.38 4.16
N SER A 149 -8.93 -0.62 4.74
CA SER A 149 -7.81 0.31 4.87
C SER A 149 -6.56 -0.56 4.79
N THR A 150 -6.19 -0.95 3.57
CA THR A 150 -5.03 -1.81 3.39
C THR A 150 -4.53 -1.81 1.96
N MET A 151 -3.30 -2.30 1.81
CA MET A 151 -2.70 -2.68 0.55
C MET A 151 -2.55 -4.20 0.48
N HIS A 152 -3.12 -4.79 -0.58
CA HIS A 152 -3.00 -6.20 -0.89
C HIS A 152 -1.88 -6.46 -1.91
N SER A 153 -0.84 -7.12 -1.41
CA SER A 153 0.25 -7.68 -2.20
C SER A 153 -0.18 -8.98 -2.89
N LEU A 154 -0.44 -8.92 -4.20
CA LEU A 154 -0.82 -10.12 -4.94
C LEU A 154 0.40 -10.89 -5.47
N CYS A 155 1.46 -10.16 -5.78
CA CYS A 155 2.78 -10.66 -6.17
C CYS A 155 3.81 -9.49 -6.06
N PRO A 156 5.12 -9.72 -6.28
CA PRO A 156 6.14 -8.65 -6.23
C PRO A 156 5.91 -7.47 -7.18
N LYS A 157 5.12 -7.66 -8.24
CA LYS A 157 4.87 -6.68 -9.31
C LYS A 157 3.47 -6.08 -9.32
N THR A 158 2.51 -6.59 -8.53
CA THR A 158 1.12 -6.12 -8.60
C THR A 158 0.55 -5.92 -7.20
N ARG A 159 0.14 -4.68 -6.92
CA ARG A 159 -0.45 -4.25 -5.65
C ARG A 159 -1.86 -3.72 -5.90
N ILE A 160 -2.76 -4.01 -4.97
CA ILE A 160 -4.08 -3.39 -4.91
C ILE A 160 -4.13 -2.56 -3.63
N VAL A 161 -4.57 -1.30 -3.72
CA VAL A 161 -4.83 -0.45 -2.56
C VAL A 161 -6.34 -0.28 -2.44
N MET A 162 -6.90 -0.59 -1.28
CA MET A 162 -8.34 -0.42 -1.04
C MET A 162 -8.56 0.54 0.12
N MET A 163 -9.44 1.51 -0.11
CA MET A 163 -9.72 2.56 0.86
C MET A 163 -11.21 2.85 0.96
N ALA A 164 -11.80 2.50 2.08
CA ALA A 164 -13.12 2.91 2.48
C ALA A 164 -13.06 4.28 3.16
N ILE A 165 -13.89 5.22 2.71
CA ILE A 165 -14.01 6.55 3.31
C ILE A 165 -15.26 6.54 4.19
N PRO A 166 -15.11 6.48 5.53
CA PRO A 166 -16.24 6.47 6.45
C PRO A 166 -16.92 7.85 6.50
N GLU A 167 -18.21 7.86 6.87
CA GLU A 167 -19.02 9.07 7.06
C GLU A 167 -18.30 10.15 7.89
N ARG A 168 -17.64 9.74 8.98
CA ARG A 168 -16.88 10.67 9.83
C ARG A 168 -15.77 11.39 9.05
N MET A 169 -14.95 10.65 8.30
CA MET A 169 -13.86 11.24 7.50
C MET A 169 -14.40 12.11 6.37
N ARG A 170 -15.53 11.72 5.78
CA ARG A 170 -16.18 12.46 4.69
C ARG A 170 -16.76 13.81 5.16
N ASP A 171 -17.47 13.79 6.29
CA ASP A 171 -18.39 14.88 6.64
C ASP A 171 -17.89 15.74 7.82
N HIS A 172 -16.92 15.26 8.61
CA HIS A 172 -16.57 15.89 9.89
C HIS A 172 -15.06 16.13 10.10
N GLU A 173 -14.20 15.49 9.32
CA GLU A 173 -12.75 15.58 9.51
C GLU A 173 -12.10 16.52 8.47
N PRO A 174 -10.98 17.17 8.82
CA PRO A 174 -10.26 18.03 7.88
C PRO A 174 -9.67 17.21 6.73
N LEU A 175 -9.45 17.87 5.59
CA LEU A 175 -8.87 17.26 4.39
C LEU A 175 -7.52 16.57 4.66
N GLU A 176 -6.72 17.13 5.58
CA GLU A 176 -5.44 16.57 6.00
C GLU A 176 -5.55 15.14 6.52
N ASN A 177 -6.67 14.76 7.17
CA ASN A 177 -6.88 13.38 7.63
C ASN A 177 -7.02 12.44 6.44
N PHE A 178 -7.77 12.82 5.42
CA PHE A 178 -7.88 12.03 4.19
C PHE A 178 -6.56 11.96 3.43
N GLN A 179 -5.82 13.07 3.34
CA GLN A 179 -4.50 13.07 2.69
C GLN A 179 -3.53 12.15 3.43
N ASN A 180 -3.50 12.21 4.76
CA ASN A 180 -2.64 11.32 5.56
C ASN A 180 -3.03 9.85 5.34
N PHE A 181 -4.31 9.53 5.42
CA PHE A 181 -4.82 8.18 5.16
C PHE A 181 -4.46 7.68 3.75
N LEU A 182 -4.68 8.49 2.72
CA LEU A 182 -4.31 8.20 1.34
C LEU A 182 -2.82 7.90 1.20
N LEU A 183 -1.97 8.77 1.74
CA LEU A 183 -0.54 8.66 1.58
C LEU A 183 0.05 7.51 2.39
N HIS A 184 -0.56 7.16 3.54
CA HIS A 184 -0.22 5.98 4.34
C HIS A 184 -0.44 4.69 3.53
N GLU A 185 -1.64 4.51 2.99
CA GLU A 185 -1.99 3.29 2.26
C GLU A 185 -1.21 3.15 0.93
N PHE A 186 -0.96 4.26 0.24
CA PHE A 186 -0.11 4.24 -0.95
C PHE A 186 1.36 3.95 -0.62
N TYR A 187 1.86 4.40 0.54
CA TYR A 187 3.22 4.08 0.95
C TYR A 187 3.43 2.58 1.11
N HIS A 188 2.44 1.85 1.65
CA HIS A 188 2.49 0.39 1.66
C HIS A 188 2.66 -0.22 0.27
N ALA A 189 2.02 0.34 -0.76
CA ALA A 189 2.17 -0.13 -2.13
C ALA A 189 3.54 0.16 -2.75
N PHE A 190 4.31 1.09 -2.17
CA PHE A 190 5.68 1.43 -2.56
C PHE A 190 6.74 0.56 -1.87
N GLN A 191 6.42 -0.04 -0.72
CA GLN A 191 7.33 -0.94 0.01
C GLN A 191 7.66 -2.18 -0.85
N GLN A 192 8.95 -2.39 -1.13
CA GLN A 192 9.38 -3.37 -2.14
C GLN A 192 9.65 -4.77 -1.57
N ASP A 193 9.99 -4.90 -0.29
CA ASP A 193 10.39 -6.15 0.34
C ASP A 193 9.23 -7.01 0.87
N LEU A 194 7.98 -6.54 0.75
CA LEU A 194 6.81 -7.21 1.32
C LEU A 194 6.55 -8.62 0.74
N GLU A 195 7.00 -8.87 -0.50
CA GLU A 195 6.83 -10.17 -1.18
C GLU A 195 8.20 -10.84 -1.44
N MET A 196 9.23 -10.44 -0.69
CA MET A 196 10.57 -11.01 -0.84
C MET A 196 10.64 -12.37 -0.15
N GLU A 197 10.87 -13.41 -0.94
CA GLU A 197 11.01 -14.78 -0.43
C GLU A 197 12.32 -14.98 0.36
N GLY A 198 12.50 -16.20 0.88
CA GLY A 198 13.72 -16.60 1.58
C GLY A 198 13.74 -16.12 3.03
N GLU A 199 14.89 -15.60 3.47
CA GLU A 199 15.06 -15.19 4.87
C GLU A 199 14.16 -14.02 5.27
N CYS A 200 13.83 -13.15 4.32
CA CYS A 200 12.93 -12.03 4.56
C CYS A 200 11.55 -12.52 5.00
N LEU A 201 10.91 -13.36 4.18
CA LEU A 201 9.63 -13.98 4.51
C LEU A 201 9.69 -14.79 5.82
N ARG A 202 10.75 -15.58 6.01
CA ARG A 202 10.94 -16.38 7.22
C ARG A 202 10.94 -15.51 8.49
N LYS A 203 11.59 -14.34 8.47
CA LYS A 203 11.60 -13.40 9.61
C LYS A 203 10.28 -12.65 9.78
N GLN A 204 9.61 -12.31 8.69
CA GLN A 204 8.27 -11.69 8.75
C GLN A 204 7.22 -12.61 9.37
N GLU A 205 7.28 -13.91 9.07
CA GLU A 205 6.37 -14.93 9.59
C GLU A 205 6.72 -15.40 11.01
N ASP A 206 7.94 -15.11 11.49
CA ASP A 206 8.40 -15.48 12.82
C ASP A 206 7.71 -14.64 13.89
N SER A 207 6.74 -15.24 14.58
CA SER A 207 5.97 -14.58 15.65
C SER A 207 6.83 -14.07 16.82
N GLU A 208 8.03 -14.62 17.01
CA GLU A 208 8.93 -14.25 18.11
C GLU A 208 9.88 -13.08 17.75
N ASN A 209 10.00 -12.72 16.46
CA ASN A 209 11.00 -11.75 15.95
C ASN A 209 10.35 -10.55 15.23
N ARG A 210 9.17 -10.12 15.67
CA ARG A 210 8.38 -9.11 14.93
C ARG A 210 8.93 -7.70 15.11
N ASN A 211 9.71 -7.23 14.14
CA ASN A 211 9.83 -5.80 13.85
C ASN A 211 9.00 -5.38 12.64
N SER A 212 8.54 -6.34 11.84
CA SER A 212 7.85 -6.11 10.58
C SER A 212 6.67 -5.17 10.71
N VAL A 213 5.75 -5.43 11.63
CA VAL A 213 4.48 -4.69 11.72
C VAL A 213 4.73 -3.22 12.02
N TRP A 214 5.44 -2.90 13.11
CA TRP A 214 5.63 -1.52 13.52
C TRP A 214 6.59 -0.74 12.62
N LEU A 215 7.59 -1.38 11.99
CA LEU A 215 8.43 -0.70 11.00
C LEU A 215 7.65 -0.40 9.72
N THR A 216 6.78 -1.31 9.29
CA THR A 216 5.96 -1.18 8.08
C THR A 216 4.90 -0.10 8.26
N GLU A 217 4.12 -0.19 9.32
CA GLU A 217 3.07 0.78 9.67
C GLU A 217 3.67 2.12 10.10
N GLY A 218 4.74 2.11 10.90
CA GLY A 218 5.44 3.31 11.34
C GLY A 218 6.08 4.07 10.19
N GLY A 219 6.65 3.37 9.21
CA GLY A 219 7.21 3.99 8.00
C GLY A 219 6.14 4.68 7.17
N ALA A 220 4.99 4.04 6.99
CA ALA A 220 3.84 4.61 6.30
C ALA A 220 3.30 5.85 7.02
N HIS A 221 3.13 5.79 8.34
CA HIS A 221 2.63 6.91 9.13
C HIS A 221 3.62 8.08 9.17
N TYR A 222 4.92 7.80 9.28
CA TYR A 222 5.98 8.81 9.22
C TYR A 222 5.96 9.53 7.86
N PHE A 223 5.99 8.76 6.77
CA PHE A 223 5.99 9.29 5.41
C PHE A 223 4.74 10.13 5.13
N ALA A 224 3.56 9.61 5.47
CA ALA A 224 2.30 10.31 5.27
C ALA A 224 2.26 11.64 6.04
N THR A 225 2.68 11.63 7.31
CA THR A 225 2.69 12.85 8.15
C THR A 225 3.66 13.89 7.59
N TRP A 226 4.85 13.48 7.17
CA TRP A 226 5.81 14.36 6.51
C TRP A 226 5.27 14.94 5.20
N LEU A 227 4.69 14.10 4.33
CA LEU A 227 4.27 14.54 3.01
C LEU A 227 3.02 15.45 3.06
N VAL A 228 2.10 15.20 3.99
CA VAL A 228 1.01 16.15 4.28
C VAL A 228 1.57 17.48 4.76
N ALA A 229 2.58 17.48 5.63
CA ALA A 229 3.22 18.73 6.05
C ALA A 229 3.87 19.46 4.86
N GLU A 230 4.54 18.74 3.94
CA GLU A 230 5.09 19.32 2.71
C GLU A 230 3.99 19.95 1.83
N ILE A 231 2.88 19.25 1.60
CA ILE A 231 1.74 19.74 0.80
C ILE A 231 1.20 21.06 1.35
N HIS A 232 1.22 21.23 2.67
CA HIS A 232 0.70 22.41 3.37
C HIS A 232 1.79 23.38 3.83
N ALA A 233 3.04 23.22 3.37
CA ALA A 233 4.19 24.03 3.75
C ALA A 233 4.41 24.16 5.28
N LYS A 234 4.11 23.09 6.03
CA LYS A 234 4.36 22.95 7.46
C LYS A 234 5.69 22.22 7.69
N THR A 235 6.41 22.57 8.77
CA THR A 235 7.72 21.98 9.08
C THR A 235 7.76 21.21 10.40
N ASN A 236 6.63 21.15 11.12
CA ASN A 236 6.54 20.57 12.46
C ASN A 236 6.05 19.11 12.48
N TYR A 237 6.17 18.37 11.37
CA TYR A 237 5.69 16.99 11.25
C TYR A 237 6.31 16.04 12.31
N LEU A 238 7.58 16.22 12.67
CA LEU A 238 8.19 15.44 13.76
C LEU A 238 7.47 15.65 15.09
N SER A 239 7.15 16.91 15.43
CA SER A 239 6.37 17.20 16.63
C SER A 239 4.97 16.60 16.54
N GLN A 240 4.36 16.57 15.36
CA GLN A 240 3.04 15.97 15.15
C GLN A 240 3.07 14.45 15.35
N ILE A 241 4.09 13.75 14.83
CA ILE A 241 4.29 12.31 15.06
C ILE A 241 4.40 12.03 16.57
N LEU A 242 5.21 12.82 17.28
CA LEU A 242 5.42 12.64 18.72
C LEU A 242 4.18 13.00 19.55
N ASP A 243 3.43 14.03 19.17
CA ASP A 243 2.14 14.40 19.78
C ASP A 243 1.13 13.24 19.70
N ILE A 244 0.94 12.70 18.49
CA ILE A 244 0.04 11.57 18.23
C ILE A 244 0.45 10.37 19.07
N ALA A 245 1.73 9.99 19.04
CA ALA A 245 2.26 8.85 19.79
C ALA A 245 2.14 9.04 21.31
N TYR A 246 2.46 10.23 21.82
CA TYR A 246 2.33 10.58 23.24
C TYR A 246 0.88 10.40 23.72
N HIS A 247 -0.09 11.01 23.03
CA HIS A 247 -1.48 10.90 23.42
C HIS A 247 -2.06 9.49 23.23
N SER A 248 -1.60 8.75 22.22
CA SER A 248 -1.97 7.34 22.07
C SER A 248 -1.42 6.46 23.19
N PHE A 249 -0.20 6.71 23.66
CA PHE A 249 0.37 6.00 24.79
C PHE A 249 -0.36 6.33 26.10
N GLU A 250 -0.68 7.61 26.34
CA GLU A 250 -1.44 8.02 27.53
C GLU A 250 -2.83 7.35 27.60
N ARG A 251 -3.47 7.10 26.46
CA ARG A 251 -4.77 6.43 26.40
C ARG A 251 -4.70 4.90 26.54
N ASN A 252 -3.72 4.28 25.88
CA ASN A 252 -3.69 2.83 25.69
C ASN A 252 -2.64 2.11 26.55
N GLY A 253 -1.66 2.84 27.10
CA GLY A 253 -0.48 2.26 27.73
C GLY A 253 0.23 1.28 26.81
N GLU A 254 0.62 0.12 27.35
CA GLU A 254 1.29 -0.94 26.59
C GLU A 254 0.40 -1.59 25.52
N GLN A 255 -0.93 -1.41 25.55
CA GLN A 255 -1.80 -1.96 24.50
C GLN A 255 -1.55 -1.29 23.13
N ILE A 256 -0.87 -0.14 23.11
CA ILE A 256 -0.50 0.55 21.87
C ILE A 256 0.33 -0.33 20.94
N TYR A 257 1.12 -1.26 21.49
CA TYR A 257 2.03 -2.10 20.70
C TYR A 257 1.29 -2.95 19.67
N ASP A 258 0.11 -3.44 20.04
CA ASP A 258 -0.76 -4.24 19.18
C ASP A 258 -1.86 -3.42 18.51
N ALA A 259 -2.39 -2.40 19.19
CA ALA A 259 -3.56 -1.67 18.73
C ALA A 259 -3.25 -0.53 17.74
N GLU A 260 -2.09 0.13 17.86
CA GLU A 260 -1.76 1.31 17.06
C GLU A 260 -0.27 1.28 16.61
N PRO A 261 0.14 0.23 15.87
CA PRO A 261 1.53 0.01 15.47
C PRO A 261 2.13 1.11 14.59
N ASP A 262 1.27 1.82 13.86
CA ASP A 262 1.61 2.97 13.02
C ASP A 262 2.15 4.13 13.86
N LYS A 263 1.47 4.48 14.95
CA LYS A 263 1.79 5.67 15.76
C LYS A 263 3.03 5.48 16.59
N TRP A 264 3.12 4.39 17.35
CA TRP A 264 4.33 4.13 18.15
C TRP A 264 5.51 3.79 17.24
N GLY A 265 5.27 3.11 16.12
CA GLY A 265 6.30 2.80 15.13
C GLY A 265 6.93 4.06 14.54
N ALA A 266 6.13 5.05 14.13
CA ALA A 266 6.66 6.32 13.61
C ALA A 266 7.47 7.10 14.65
N ALA A 267 7.05 7.09 15.92
CA ALA A 267 7.82 7.67 17.02
C ALA A 267 9.14 6.90 17.24
N ALA A 268 9.10 5.58 17.28
CA ALA A 268 10.29 4.73 17.41
C ALA A 268 11.28 4.98 16.27
N MET A 269 10.82 5.10 15.03
CA MET A 269 11.67 5.42 13.87
C MET A 269 12.27 6.84 13.98
N SER A 270 11.50 7.81 14.48
CA SER A 270 12.02 9.14 14.79
C SER A 270 13.18 9.08 15.80
N LEU A 271 13.07 8.22 16.81
CA LEU A 271 14.13 7.98 17.79
C LEU A 271 15.35 7.27 17.18
N MET A 272 15.12 6.28 16.32
CA MET A 272 16.19 5.59 15.57
C MET A 272 17.02 6.56 14.73
N ILE A 273 16.39 7.57 14.11
CA ILE A 273 17.09 8.64 13.39
C ILE A 273 17.97 9.45 14.35
N LYS A 274 17.46 9.82 15.54
CA LYS A 274 18.27 10.54 16.56
C LYS A 274 19.47 9.74 17.04
N HIS A 275 19.35 8.41 17.09
CA HIS A 275 20.45 7.51 17.43
C HIS A 275 21.40 7.20 16.26
N GLY A 276 21.10 7.70 15.05
CA GLY A 276 21.89 7.44 13.84
C GLY A 276 21.78 5.99 13.35
N MET A 277 20.71 5.29 13.71
CA MET A 277 20.42 3.92 13.24
C MET A 277 19.74 3.93 11.86
N LEU A 278 19.00 4.99 11.56
CA LEU A 278 18.30 5.22 10.30
C LEU A 278 18.62 6.62 9.78
N THR A 279 18.47 6.80 8.47
CA THR A 279 18.39 8.14 7.87
C THR A 279 16.93 8.47 7.61
N GLU A 280 16.54 9.72 7.78
CA GLU A 280 15.18 10.16 7.41
C GLU A 280 14.92 9.90 5.93
N GLU A 281 15.91 10.19 5.07
CA GLU A 281 15.84 9.93 3.63
C GLU A 281 15.44 8.49 3.31
N SER A 282 15.99 7.49 4.02
CA SER A 282 15.64 6.08 3.76
C SER A 282 14.16 5.73 4.01
N ILE A 283 13.48 6.48 4.88
CA ILE A 283 12.03 6.38 5.07
C ILE A 283 11.34 7.14 3.94
N LEU A 284 11.76 8.38 3.70
CA LEU A 284 11.08 9.28 2.75
C LEU A 284 11.16 8.79 1.30
N ASP A 285 12.23 8.10 0.92
CA ASP A 285 12.44 7.55 -0.42
C ASP A 285 12.08 6.06 -0.55
N GLY A 286 11.56 5.46 0.53
CA GLY A 286 11.14 4.05 0.60
C GLY A 286 12.29 3.03 0.60
N SER A 287 13.55 3.46 0.57
CA SER A 287 14.69 2.54 0.46
C SER A 287 14.96 1.71 1.71
N LEU A 288 14.38 2.07 2.86
CA LEU A 288 14.29 1.22 4.05
C LEU A 288 13.66 -0.16 3.74
N PHE A 289 12.76 -0.22 2.76
CA PHE A 289 12.05 -1.42 2.35
C PHE A 289 12.68 -2.08 1.12
N HIS A 290 13.96 -1.82 0.87
CA HIS A 290 14.76 -2.52 -0.13
C HIS A 290 15.59 -3.61 0.52
N ASN A 291 15.78 -4.73 -0.20
CA ASN A 291 16.64 -5.84 0.22
C ASN A 291 16.34 -6.38 1.62
N CYS A 292 15.10 -6.22 2.11
CA CYS A 292 14.69 -6.61 3.45
C CYS A 292 15.50 -5.97 4.59
N ALA A 293 16.04 -4.76 4.37
CA ALA A 293 16.87 -4.07 5.36
C ALA A 293 16.16 -3.94 6.72
N ARG A 294 14.85 -3.70 6.71
CA ARG A 294 14.05 -3.59 7.94
C ARG A 294 14.09 -4.82 8.85
N GLU A 295 14.24 -6.02 8.30
CA GLU A 295 14.29 -7.28 9.07
C GLU A 295 15.72 -7.75 9.37
N LEU A 296 16.64 -7.47 8.45
CA LEU A 296 17.99 -8.01 8.49
C LEU A 296 18.97 -7.09 9.24
N GLU A 297 18.77 -5.77 9.16
CA GLU A 297 19.64 -4.79 9.82
C GLU A 297 19.13 -4.43 11.22
N PHE A 298 17.81 -4.44 11.43
CA PHE A 298 17.16 -4.14 12.69
C PHE A 298 16.61 -5.42 13.33
N ASP A 299 17.49 -6.33 13.73
CA ASP A 299 17.06 -7.55 14.43
C ASP A 299 16.39 -7.20 15.78
N HIS A 300 15.25 -7.83 16.06
CA HIS A 300 14.45 -7.60 17.27
C HIS A 300 15.26 -7.77 18.55
N ASN A 301 16.19 -8.72 18.58
CA ASN A 301 16.96 -9.06 19.78
C ASN A 301 18.19 -8.16 19.97
N SER A 302 18.45 -7.25 19.03
CA SER A 302 19.60 -6.35 19.16
C SER A 302 19.40 -5.39 20.35
N PRO A 303 20.43 -5.16 21.18
CA PRO A 303 20.34 -4.24 22.31
C PRO A 303 19.89 -2.83 21.91
N LYS A 304 20.27 -2.39 20.69
CA LYS A 304 19.85 -1.10 20.13
C LYS A 304 18.34 -1.05 19.89
N ILE A 305 17.74 -2.08 19.30
CA ILE A 305 16.29 -2.10 19.09
C ILE A 305 15.53 -2.23 20.41
N GLN A 306 16.04 -3.00 21.36
CA GLN A 306 15.45 -3.08 22.70
C GLN A 306 15.47 -1.71 23.39
N HIS A 307 16.57 -0.94 23.27
CA HIS A 307 16.61 0.43 23.75
C HIS A 307 15.52 1.30 23.13
N ILE A 308 15.35 1.26 21.80
CA ILE A 308 14.29 2.01 21.10
C ILE A 308 12.90 1.64 21.63
N LYS A 309 12.60 0.35 21.75
CA LYS A 309 11.30 -0.14 22.29
C LYS A 309 11.05 0.33 23.72
N ASN A 310 12.09 0.38 24.53
CA ASN A 310 11.99 0.79 25.93
C ASN A 310 11.95 2.32 26.12
N SER A 311 12.18 3.12 25.08
CA SER A 311 12.38 4.57 25.24
C SER A 311 11.62 5.46 24.26
N TRP A 312 11.00 4.93 23.19
CA TRP A 312 10.24 5.74 22.22
C TRP A 312 9.13 6.59 22.88
N HIS A 313 8.54 6.12 23.99
CA HIS A 313 7.45 6.79 24.69
C HIS A 313 7.94 7.89 25.65
N LEU A 314 9.26 8.04 25.84
CA LEU A 314 9.85 9.10 26.66
C LEU A 314 9.80 10.44 25.90
N ILE A 315 8.59 10.95 25.77
CA ILE A 315 8.23 12.18 25.07
C ILE A 315 7.79 13.22 26.10
N GLU A 316 8.13 14.47 25.86
CA GLU A 316 7.68 15.62 26.65
C GLU A 316 7.14 16.73 25.74
N GLN A 317 6.24 17.52 26.30
CA GLN A 317 5.75 18.75 25.67
C GLN A 317 6.53 19.95 26.23
N SER A 318 7.20 20.69 25.34
CA SER A 318 7.85 21.96 25.65
C SER A 318 7.16 23.08 24.86
N GLY A 319 6.27 23.81 25.53
CA GLY A 319 5.36 24.74 24.86
C GLY A 319 4.40 24.02 23.93
N ASN A 320 4.45 24.33 22.62
CA ASN A 320 3.60 23.70 21.61
C ASN A 320 4.34 22.63 20.79
N ILE A 321 5.50 22.18 21.26
CA ILE A 321 6.35 21.22 20.56
C ILE A 321 6.50 19.98 21.42
N TYR A 322 6.33 18.81 20.80
CA TYR A 322 6.64 17.52 21.37
C TYR A 322 8.03 17.08 20.94
N GLN A 323 8.80 16.58 21.90
CA GLN A 323 10.18 16.15 21.70
C GLN A 323 10.53 14.98 22.62
N PHE A 324 11.59 14.25 22.28
CA PHE A 324 12.12 13.22 23.19
C PHE A 324 12.78 13.85 24.41
N LYS A 325 12.56 13.23 25.57
CA LYS A 325 13.31 13.50 26.79
C LYS A 325 14.78 13.09 26.62
N SER A 326 15.66 13.69 27.40
CA SER A 326 17.10 13.40 27.35
C SER A 326 17.44 11.93 27.59
N GLU A 327 16.62 11.25 28.39
CA GLU A 327 16.73 9.85 28.78
C GLU A 327 16.53 8.92 27.58
N ALA A 328 15.64 9.27 26.64
CA ALA A 328 15.47 8.52 25.40
C ALA A 328 16.70 8.63 24.48
N LEU A 329 17.43 9.74 24.57
CA LEU A 329 18.59 10.06 23.74
C LEU A 329 19.91 9.54 24.33
N ALA A 330 19.89 9.03 25.57
CA ALA A 330 21.03 8.35 26.17
C ALA A 330 21.35 7.06 25.39
N LYS A 331 22.64 6.79 25.17
CA LYS A 331 23.14 5.68 24.35
C LYS A 331 23.54 4.48 25.18
#